data_AF-A0A951JVR1-F1
#
_entry.id   AF-A0A951JVR1-F1
#
_cell.length_a   1.000
_cell.length_b   1.000
_cell.length_c   1.000
_cell.angle_alpha   90.00
_cell.angle_beta   90.00
_cell.angle_gamma   90.00
#
_symmetry.space_group_name_H-M   'P 1'
#
loop_
_entity.id
_entity.type
_entity.pdbx_description
1 polymer ?
#
loop_
_entity_poly.entity_id
_entity_poly.type
_entity_poly.pdbx_seq_one_letter_code
_entity_poly.pdbx_strand_id
1 'polypeptide(L)'
;MRSTAADVQEYRAATVVLENPEHGSQLCFAVAGSYPPQCGGPDIVNWDWDAVDGEESAGGATWVDAVVTGTWDGERFTTDATGGTHDGMDSATRRAD
;
A
#
# COMPACT_ATOMS: atom_id res chain seq x y z
N MET A 1 3.29 1.80 29.82
CA MET A 1 1.96 2.25 29.36
C MET A 1 1.40 1.18 28.43
N ARG A 2 0.15 0.75 28.60
CA ARG A 2 -0.54 -0.14 27.64
C ARG A 2 -1.48 0.72 26.81
N SER A 3 -1.28 0.79 25.50
CA SER A 3 -2.27 1.38 24.60
C SER A 3 -3.54 0.55 24.64
N THR A 4 -4.68 1.20 24.86
CA THR A 4 -6.00 0.66 24.60
C THR A 4 -6.33 0.81 23.12
N ALA A 5 -7.18 -0.05 22.55
CA ALA A 5 -7.55 -0.06 21.13
C ALA A 5 -8.13 1.26 20.56
N ALA A 6 -8.40 2.26 21.40
CA ALA A 6 -8.90 3.58 21.00
C ALA A 6 -7.82 4.57 20.51
N ASP A 7 -6.53 4.21 20.57
CA ASP A 7 -5.39 5.08 20.16
C ASP A 7 -4.62 4.52 18.94
N VAL A 8 -5.22 3.64 18.14
CA VAL A 8 -4.54 3.18 16.92
C VAL A 8 -4.67 4.27 15.86
N GLN A 9 -3.59 5.02 15.66
CA GLN A 9 -3.51 6.04 14.62
C GLN A 9 -3.48 5.36 13.24
N GLU A 10 -4.47 5.68 12.40
CA GLU A 10 -4.42 5.36 10.97
C GLU A 10 -3.53 6.35 10.21
N TYR A 11 -2.81 5.83 9.23
CA TYR A 11 -1.96 6.58 8.34
C TYR A 11 -2.41 6.37 6.90
N ARG A 12 -2.23 7.40 6.09
CA ARG A 12 -2.45 7.35 4.64
C ARG A 12 -1.21 7.83 3.92
N ALA A 13 -0.67 7.02 3.01
CA ALA A 13 0.57 7.31 2.29
C ALA A 13 0.39 7.14 0.79
N ALA A 14 0.76 8.17 0.02
CA ALA A 14 0.90 8.09 -1.43
C ALA A 14 2.35 7.68 -1.74
N THR A 15 2.54 6.51 -2.34
CA THR A 15 3.84 5.88 -2.52
C THR A 15 3.80 4.84 -3.63
N VAL A 16 4.97 4.38 -4.08
CA VAL A 16 5.06 3.09 -4.77
C VAL A 16 4.94 1.98 -3.72
N VAL A 17 4.15 0.96 -4.03
CA VAL A 17 4.21 -0.36 -3.38
C VAL A 17 4.95 -1.29 -4.31
N LEU A 18 5.93 -2.03 -3.79
CA LEU A 18 6.74 -2.95 -4.59
C LEU A 18 6.91 -4.28 -3.87
N GLU A 19 6.71 -5.37 -4.59
CA GLU A 19 7.02 -6.74 -4.17
C GLU A 19 8.10 -7.36 -5.04
N ASN A 20 9.05 -8.05 -4.42
CA ASN A 20 10.01 -8.92 -5.10
C ASN A 20 10.46 -10.06 -4.16
N PRO A 21 11.23 -11.05 -4.65
CA PRO A 21 11.65 -12.21 -3.85
C PRO A 21 12.60 -11.91 -2.69
N GLU A 22 13.23 -10.73 -2.64
CA GLU A 22 14.21 -10.40 -1.60
C GLU A 22 13.54 -9.92 -0.31
N HIS A 23 12.45 -9.17 -0.41
CA HIS A 23 11.80 -8.53 0.75
C HIS A 23 10.27 -8.59 0.77
N GLY A 24 9.61 -9.20 -0.22
CA GLY A 24 8.15 -9.18 -0.30
C GLY A 24 7.60 -7.76 -0.53
N SER A 25 6.33 -7.52 -0.21
CA SER A 25 5.68 -6.21 -0.39
C SER A 25 6.20 -5.14 0.58
N GLN A 26 6.63 -3.99 0.05
CA GLN A 26 7.14 -2.85 0.82
C GLN A 26 6.53 -1.51 0.40
N LEU A 27 6.45 -0.57 1.36
CA LEU A 27 6.19 0.85 1.10
C LEU A 27 7.48 1.55 0.68
N CYS A 28 7.56 2.03 -0.55
CA CYS A 28 8.78 2.60 -1.09
C CYS A 28 8.99 4.06 -0.70
N PHE A 29 9.83 4.31 0.31
CA PHE A 29 10.22 5.68 0.67
C PHE A 29 11.38 6.23 -0.18
N ALA A 30 12.17 5.34 -0.77
CA ALA A 30 13.18 5.68 -1.75
C ALA A 30 13.00 4.78 -2.98
N VAL A 31 12.95 5.41 -4.17
CA VAL A 31 12.83 4.73 -5.46
C VAL A 31 14.02 5.09 -6.32
N ALA A 32 14.71 4.09 -6.87
CA ALA A 32 15.77 4.30 -7.85
C ALA A 32 15.19 4.32 -9.28
N GLY A 33 15.73 5.19 -10.15
CA GLY A 33 15.33 5.27 -11.56
C GLY A 33 15.86 4.10 -12.39
N SER A 34 15.25 2.92 -12.24
CA SER A 34 15.53 1.71 -13.04
C SER A 34 14.22 1.03 -13.49
N TYR A 35 14.33 0.01 -14.35
CA TYR A 35 13.22 -0.84 -14.77
C TYR A 35 13.63 -2.33 -14.68
N PRO A 36 13.15 -3.12 -13.69
CA PRO A 36 12.20 -2.72 -12.65
C PRO A 36 12.77 -1.67 -11.69
N PRO A 37 11.90 -0.87 -11.03
CA PRO A 37 12.34 0.05 -9.98
C PRO A 37 12.95 -0.74 -8.82
N GLN A 38 13.95 -0.14 -8.18
CA GLN A 38 14.47 -0.63 -6.89
C GLN A 38 13.88 0.24 -5.79
N CYS A 39 13.51 -0.40 -4.69
CA CYS A 39 12.76 0.19 -3.59
C CYS A 39 13.38 -0.23 -2.27
N GLY A 40 13.22 0.62 -1.25
CA GLY A 40 13.44 0.23 0.13
C GLY A 40 12.46 0.96 1.04
N GLY A 41 11.98 0.23 2.05
CA GLY A 41 11.16 0.78 3.11
C GLY A 41 10.56 -0.30 4.01
N PRO A 42 9.52 0.02 4.78
CA PRO A 42 8.89 -0.93 5.69
C PRO A 42 8.10 -2.00 4.95
N ASP A 43 8.08 -3.19 5.52
CA ASP A 43 7.23 -4.29 5.07
C ASP A 43 5.75 -3.95 5.23
N ILE A 44 4.95 -4.40 4.27
CA ILE A 44 3.49 -4.30 4.31
C ILE A 44 2.90 -5.64 4.74
N VAL A 45 2.06 -5.60 5.77
CA VAL A 45 1.27 -6.73 6.24
C VAL A 45 -0.14 -6.63 5.64
N ASN A 46 -0.71 -7.78 5.27
CA ASN A 46 -2.01 -7.94 4.62
C ASN A 46 -2.14 -7.29 3.24
N TRP A 47 -1.02 -7.05 2.55
CA TRP A 47 -1.08 -6.63 1.15
C TRP A 47 -1.66 -7.75 0.29
N ASP A 48 -2.55 -7.38 -0.62
CA ASP A 48 -3.23 -8.29 -1.55
C ASP A 48 -3.17 -7.71 -2.95
N TRP A 49 -2.39 -8.34 -3.83
CA TRP A 49 -2.26 -7.93 -5.23
C TRP A 49 -3.54 -8.22 -6.03
N ASP A 50 -4.39 -9.16 -5.62
CA ASP A 50 -5.64 -9.45 -6.32
C ASP A 50 -6.66 -8.30 -6.16
N ALA A 51 -6.43 -7.37 -5.22
CA ALA A 51 -7.24 -6.18 -4.98
C ALA A 51 -6.65 -4.90 -5.61
N VAL A 52 -5.59 -5.02 -6.42
CA VAL A 52 -4.88 -3.89 -7.02
C VAL A 52 -5.11 -3.89 -8.53
N ASP A 53 -5.40 -2.72 -9.08
CA ASP A 53 -5.44 -2.50 -10.53
C ASP A 53 -4.25 -1.63 -10.96
N GLY A 54 -3.70 -1.92 -12.14
CA GLY A 54 -2.70 -1.06 -12.79
C GLY A 54 -1.27 -1.28 -12.31
N GLU A 55 -1.01 -2.43 -11.70
CA GLU A 55 0.32 -2.91 -11.38
C GLU A 55 1.13 -3.21 -12.65
N GLU A 56 2.44 -2.97 -12.55
CA GLU A 56 3.42 -3.36 -13.54
C GLU A 56 4.30 -4.48 -12.98
N SER A 57 4.79 -5.35 -13.86
CA SER A 57 5.72 -6.42 -13.48
C SER A 57 6.87 -6.55 -14.46
N ALA A 58 8.09 -6.66 -13.93
CA ALA A 58 9.29 -6.99 -14.69
C ALA A 58 10.37 -7.58 -13.79
N GLY A 59 11.16 -8.52 -14.32
CA GLY A 59 12.34 -9.05 -13.61
C GLY A 59 12.04 -9.72 -12.27
N GLY A 60 10.82 -10.21 -12.05
CA GLY A 60 10.39 -10.80 -10.79
C GLY A 60 9.91 -9.80 -9.74
N ALA A 61 9.88 -8.51 -10.05
CA ALA A 61 9.24 -7.48 -9.24
C ALA A 61 7.85 -7.12 -9.79
N THR A 62 6.93 -6.79 -8.89
CA THR A 62 5.61 -6.21 -9.19
C THR A 62 5.46 -4.91 -8.40
N TRP A 63 4.97 -3.84 -9.02
CA TRP A 63 4.83 -2.55 -8.36
C TRP A 63 3.63 -1.75 -8.86
N VAL A 64 3.17 -0.82 -8.02
CA VAL A 64 2.07 0.11 -8.33
C VAL A 64 2.28 1.44 -7.61
N ASP A 65 1.91 2.55 -8.24
CA ASP A 65 1.71 3.82 -7.54
C ASP A 65 0.35 3.80 -6.84
N ALA A 66 0.35 3.79 -5.51
CA ALA A 66 -0.86 3.61 -4.72
C ALA A 66 -0.99 4.66 -3.62
N VAL A 67 -2.23 4.80 -3.14
CA VAL A 67 -2.47 5.39 -1.83
C VAL A 67 -2.90 4.29 -0.87
N VAL A 68 -2.03 3.97 0.08
CA VAL A 68 -2.30 2.95 1.10
C VAL A 68 -2.84 3.59 2.37
N THR A 69 -3.74 2.86 3.03
CA THR A 69 -4.26 3.19 4.36
C THR A 69 -3.99 2.01 5.29
N GLY A 70 -3.64 2.31 6.54
CA GLY A 70 -3.26 1.28 7.48
C GLY A 70 -2.72 1.83 8.80
N THR A 71 -2.17 0.93 9.59
CA THR A 71 -1.61 1.21 10.91
C THR A 71 -0.11 0.96 10.93
N TRP A 72 0.60 1.70 11.76
CA TRP A 72 2.06 1.63 11.89
C TRP A 72 2.45 1.22 13.31
N ASP A 73 3.22 0.14 13.44
CA ASP A 73 3.66 -0.38 14.74
C ASP A 73 5.08 0.06 15.15
N GLY A 74 5.78 0.81 14.28
CA GLY A 74 7.18 1.18 14.44
C GLY A 74 8.16 0.42 13.56
N GLU A 75 7.71 -0.67 12.92
CA GLU A 75 8.52 -1.55 12.07
C GLU A 75 7.80 -1.95 10.77
N ARG A 76 6.49 -2.24 10.83
CA ARG A 76 5.66 -2.69 9.71
C ARG A 76 4.40 -1.86 9.56
N PHE A 77 3.95 -1.74 8.31
CA PHE A 77 2.67 -1.13 7.98
C PHE A 77 1.63 -2.20 7.75
N THR A 78 0.58 -2.23 8.57
CA THR A 78 -0.51 -3.21 8.38
C THR A 78 -1.65 -2.53 7.67
N THR A 79 -2.01 -3.04 6.50
CA THR A 79 -3.19 -2.56 5.77
C THR A 79 -4.47 -3.10 6.42
N ASP A 80 -5.47 -2.25 6.51
CA ASP A 80 -6.79 -2.58 7.04
C ASP A 80 -7.62 -3.27 5.94
N ALA A 81 -7.24 -4.51 5.59
CA ALA A 81 -7.93 -5.45 4.71
C ALA A 81 -8.66 -4.85 3.47
N THR A 82 -8.19 -5.23 2.29
CA THR A 82 -8.55 -4.75 0.93
C THR A 82 -7.68 -3.57 0.52
N GLY A 83 -6.54 -3.90 -0.09
CA GLY A 83 -5.71 -2.93 -0.79
C GLY A 83 -6.51 -2.21 -1.88
N GLY A 84 -6.07 -1.00 -2.22
CA GLY A 84 -6.45 -0.36 -3.49
C GLY A 84 -7.89 0.15 -3.58
N THR A 85 -8.12 1.34 -3.02
CA THR A 85 -9.13 2.33 -3.45
C THR A 85 -10.20 1.91 -4.49
N HIS A 86 -11.29 1.25 -4.06
CA HIS A 86 -12.59 1.47 -4.69
C HIS A 86 -13.35 2.53 -3.90
N ASP A 87 -12.93 3.79 -4.00
CA ASP A 87 -13.79 4.93 -3.69
C ASP A 87 -13.19 6.22 -4.28
N GLY A 88 -13.57 6.51 -5.52
CA GLY A 88 -13.15 7.75 -6.18
C GLY A 88 -13.86 8.14 -7.47
N MET A 89 -14.44 7.20 -8.24
CA MET A 89 -15.13 7.52 -9.50
C MET A 89 -16.64 7.20 -9.51
N ASP A 90 -17.23 6.61 -8.46
CA ASP A 90 -18.66 6.25 -8.44
C ASP A 90 -19.53 6.99 -7.40
N SER A 91 -18.96 7.87 -6.58
CA SER A 91 -19.73 8.64 -5.58
C SER A 91 -20.54 9.82 -6.16
N ALA A 92 -20.43 10.10 -7.47
CA ALA A 92 -21.16 11.22 -8.10
C ALA A 92 -22.63 10.90 -8.45
N THR A 93 -23.08 9.64 -8.38
CA THR A 93 -24.40 9.25 -8.90
C THR A 93 -25.48 9.00 -7.83
N ARG A 94 -25.17 9.06 -6.52
CA ARG A 94 -26.16 8.82 -5.44
C ARG A 94 -26.60 10.07 -4.67
N ARG A 95 -26.75 11.21 -5.35
CA ARG A 95 -27.51 12.37 -4.85
C ARG A 95 -28.43 12.95 -5.93
N ALA A 96 -29.40 12.15 -6.34
CA ALA A 96 -30.71 12.61 -6.81
C ALA A 96 -31.62 11.38 -6.70
N ASP A 97 -32.54 11.42 -5.74
CA ASP A 97 -33.88 10.78 -5.70
C ASP A 97 -34.40 10.76 -4.25
#